data_AF-F6GVY9-F1
#
_entry.id   AF-F6GVY9-F1
#
_cell.length_a   1.000
_cell.length_b   1.000
_cell.length_c   1.000
_cell.angle_alpha   90.00
_cell.angle_beta   90.00
_cell.angle_gamma   90.00
#
_symmetry.space_group_name_H-M   'P 1'
#
loop_
_entity.id
_entity.type
_entity.pdbx_description
1 polymer ?
#
loop_
_entity_poly.entity_id
_entity_poly.type
_entity_poly.pdbx_seq_one_letter_code
_entity_poly.pdbx_strand_id
1 'polypeptide(L)'
;MVNWCRSIFATLVLLSVLLGMRLGRSSSLLVTIKKLTSMMFTTFEAWLKWQEFGLGTVEVLVDMIKSGATVILYKAKIDMFKGSMRLAVDKWGRVEVTKDANFVVKEQNNLSLVEYELVNVLEE
;
A
#
# COMPACT_ATOMS: atom_id res chain seq x y z
N MET A 1 9.53 -6.03 -10.60
CA MET A 1 9.20 -5.05 -11.66
C MET A 1 9.70 -3.64 -11.34
N VAL A 2 9.38 -3.07 -10.17
CA VAL A 2 9.78 -1.69 -9.77
C VAL A 2 11.29 -1.46 -9.74
N ASN A 3 12.06 -2.38 -9.15
CA ASN A 3 13.53 -2.25 -9.09
C ASN A 3 14.19 -2.28 -10.47
N TRP A 4 13.58 -3.00 -11.41
CA TRP A 4 14.04 -3.07 -12.79
C TRP A 4 13.75 -1.76 -13.54
N CYS A 5 12.54 -1.19 -13.39
CA CYS A 5 12.20 0.12 -13.94
C CYS A 5 13.05 1.26 -13.35
N ARG A 6 13.32 1.23 -12.04
CA ARG A 6 14.24 2.18 -11.38
C ARG A 6 15.65 2.09 -11.94
N SER A 7 16.15 0.87 -12.17
CA SER A 7 17.47 0.66 -12.77
C SER A 7 17.56 1.20 -14.20
N ILE A 8 16.52 1.04 -15.00
CA ILE A 8 16.46 1.55 -16.39
C ILE A 8 16.36 3.08 -16.40
N PHE A 9 15.60 3.67 -15.49
CA PHE A 9 15.50 5.13 -15.41
C PHE A 9 16.84 5.77 -15.00
N ALA A 10 17.53 5.17 -14.02
CA ALA A 10 18.84 5.63 -13.58
C ALA A 10 19.88 5.61 -14.72
N THR A 11 19.89 4.55 -15.54
CA THR A 11 20.82 4.45 -16.69
C THR A 11 20.49 5.45 -17.79
N LEU A 12 19.21 5.71 -18.08
CA LEU A 12 18.79 6.73 -19.06
C LEU A 12 19.16 8.15 -18.63
N VAL A 13 19.00 8.48 -17.33
CA VAL A 13 19.43 9.78 -16.78
C VAL A 13 20.94 9.93 -16.89
N LEU A 14 21.72 8.92 -16.48
CA LEU A 14 23.19 8.92 -16.61
C LEU A 14 23.65 9.09 -18.06
N LEU A 15 23.02 8.40 -19.00
CA LEU A 15 23.33 8.52 -20.42
C LEU A 15 23.07 9.94 -20.93
N SER A 16 21.99 10.59 -20.48
CA SER A 16 21.67 11.97 -20.86
C SER A 16 22.69 12.98 -20.32
N VAL A 17 23.18 12.78 -19.09
CA VAL A 17 24.22 13.63 -18.48
C VAL A 17 25.54 13.48 -19.23
N LEU A 18 25.94 12.24 -19.55
CA LEU A 18 27.15 11.95 -20.32
C LEU A 18 27.09 12.54 -21.75
N LEU A 19 25.94 12.43 -22.41
CA LEU A 19 25.70 13.06 -23.72
C LEU A 19 25.77 14.60 -23.63
N GLY A 20 25.24 15.18 -22.56
CA GLY A 20 25.32 16.62 -22.29
C GLY A 20 26.72 17.13 -21.98
N MET A 21 27.59 16.30 -21.39
CA MET A 21 29.01 16.63 -21.17
C MET A 21 29.84 16.56 -22.46
N ARG A 22 29.44 15.75 -23.45
CA ARG A 22 30.14 15.58 -24.73
C ARG A 22 29.77 16.64 -25.77
N LEU A 23 28.53 17.12 -25.74
CA LEU A 23 28.02 18.17 -26.63
C LEU A 23 28.20 19.53 -25.96
N GLY A 24 29.26 20.25 -26.34
CA GLY A 24 29.58 21.58 -25.83
C GLY A 24 28.43 22.59 -25.99
N ARG A 25 28.52 23.69 -25.23
CA ARG A 25 27.49 24.69 -24.84
C ARG A 25 26.62 25.35 -25.92
N SER A 26 26.67 24.99 -27.19
CA SER A 26 25.96 25.70 -28.26
C SER A 26 25.28 24.75 -29.24
N SER A 27 23.95 24.62 -29.13
CA SER A 27 23.03 24.29 -30.23
C SER A 27 21.61 24.07 -29.69
N SER A 28 20.62 24.37 -30.53
CA SER A 28 19.18 24.13 -30.28
C SER A 28 18.86 22.70 -29.80
N LEU A 29 19.70 21.73 -30.14
CA LEU A 29 19.62 20.33 -29.70
C LEU A 29 19.70 20.16 -28.18
N LEU A 30 20.54 20.93 -27.48
CA LEU A 30 20.65 20.85 -26.02
C LEU A 30 19.37 21.31 -25.31
N VAL A 31 18.68 22.32 -25.87
CA VAL A 31 17.39 22.80 -25.35
C VAL A 31 16.33 21.72 -25.52
N THR A 32 16.31 21.05 -26.66
CA THR A 32 15.40 19.94 -26.95
C THR A 32 15.65 18.75 -26.02
N ILE A 33 16.91 18.37 -25.79
CA ILE A 33 17.26 17.25 -24.88
C ILE A 33 16.88 17.57 -23.43
N LYS A 34 17.13 18.80 -22.96
CA LYS A 34 16.71 19.24 -21.63
C LYS A 34 15.17 19.23 -21.46
N LYS A 35 14.44 19.61 -22.51
CA LYS A 35 12.97 19.59 -22.48
C LYS A 35 12.44 18.15 -22.44
N LEU A 36 13.05 17.24 -23.20
CA LEU A 36 12.69 15.82 -23.24
C LEU A 36 12.96 15.13 -21.90
N THR A 37 14.12 15.39 -21.30
CA THR A 37 14.49 14.81 -19.99
C THR A 37 13.58 15.31 -18.87
N SER A 38 13.23 16.60 -18.85
CA SER A 38 12.23 17.15 -17.93
C SER A 38 10.86 16.47 -18.09
N MET A 39 10.41 16.28 -19.34
CA MET A 39 9.11 15.65 -19.62
C MET A 39 9.09 14.17 -19.22
N MET A 40 10.18 13.43 -19.43
CA MET A 40 10.30 12.04 -18.97
C MET A 40 10.37 11.93 -17.44
N PHE A 41 10.95 12.93 -16.78
CA PHE A 41 11.03 12.96 -15.32
C PHE A 41 9.64 13.16 -14.69
N THR A 42 8.84 14.10 -15.21
CA THR A 42 7.50 14.34 -14.66
C THR A 42 6.54 13.16 -14.92
N THR A 43 6.64 12.48 -16.06
CA THR A 43 5.84 11.29 -16.33
C THR A 43 6.26 10.09 -15.49
N PHE A 44 7.55 9.94 -15.20
CA PHE A 44 8.06 8.90 -14.31
C PHE A 44 7.65 9.12 -12.85
N GLU A 45 7.77 10.35 -12.35
CA GLU A 45 7.29 10.73 -11.01
C GLU A 45 5.77 10.52 -10.87
N ALA A 46 5.00 10.91 -11.89
CA ALA A 46 3.55 10.66 -11.92
C ALA A 46 3.23 9.15 -11.90
N TRP A 47 4.02 8.34 -12.59
CA TRP A 47 3.87 6.88 -12.62
C TRP A 47 4.26 6.22 -11.29
N LEU A 48 5.35 6.66 -10.65
CA LEU A 48 5.75 6.22 -9.31
C LEU A 48 4.65 6.54 -8.28
N LYS A 49 4.11 7.75 -8.33
CA LYS A 49 3.00 8.18 -7.47
C LYS A 49 1.73 7.35 -7.71
N TRP A 50 1.47 6.98 -8.96
CA TRP A 50 0.38 6.06 -9.31
C TRP A 50 0.59 4.64 -8.76
N GLN A 51 1.84 4.19 -8.73
CA GLN A 51 2.19 2.88 -8.20
C GLN A 51 2.10 2.82 -6.65
N GLU A 52 2.48 3.90 -5.96
CA GLU A 52 2.31 4.02 -4.51
C GLU A 52 0.83 4.05 -4.10
N PHE A 53 -0.04 4.67 -4.91
CA PHE A 53 -1.49 4.69 -4.67
C PHE A 53 -2.14 3.29 -4.72
N GLY A 54 -1.50 2.32 -5.39
CA GLY A 54 -1.97 0.94 -5.48
C GLY A 54 -1.49 0.01 -4.35
N LEU A 55 -0.49 0.41 -3.56
CA LEU A 55 0.13 -0.43 -2.53
C LEU A 55 0.00 0.11 -1.09
N GLY A 56 -0.52 1.32 -0.90
CA GLY A 56 -0.57 2.00 0.40
C GLY A 56 -1.55 1.45 1.45
N THR A 57 -2.18 0.28 1.24
CA THR A 57 -3.24 -0.21 2.14
C THR A 57 -2.77 -1.27 3.14
N VAL A 58 -1.63 -1.94 2.92
CA VAL A 58 -1.19 -3.05 3.79
C VAL A 58 -0.14 -2.63 4.81
N GLU A 59 0.86 -1.83 4.43
CA GLU A 59 1.93 -1.41 5.36
C GLU A 59 1.42 -0.45 6.45
N VAL A 60 0.49 0.44 6.12
CA VAL A 60 -0.06 1.43 7.07
C VAL A 60 -0.85 0.76 8.21
N LEU A 61 -1.52 -0.36 7.93
CA LEU A 61 -2.30 -1.06 8.95
C LEU A 61 -1.43 -1.71 10.03
N VAL A 62 -0.27 -2.26 9.65
CA VAL A 62 0.64 -2.92 10.60
C VAL A 62 1.25 -1.91 11.56
N ASP A 63 1.54 -0.70 11.09
CA ASP A 63 2.09 0.37 11.95
C ASP A 63 1.06 0.96 12.92
N MET A 64 -0.22 0.93 12.57
CA MET A 64 -1.32 1.46 13.39
C MET A 64 -1.75 0.50 14.52
N ILE A 65 -1.65 -0.81 14.32
CA ILE A 65 -2.12 -1.81 15.29
C ILE A 65 -0.94 -2.29 16.13
N LYS A 66 -0.64 -1.56 17.20
CA LYS A 66 0.34 -1.93 18.23
C LYS A 66 -0.34 -2.59 19.42
N SER A 67 0.41 -3.41 20.17
CA SER A 67 -0.08 -3.98 21.43
C SER A 67 -0.54 -2.88 22.39
N GLY A 68 -1.73 -3.02 22.97
CA GLY A 68 -2.32 -2.05 23.90
C GLY A 68 -3.00 -0.84 23.24
N ALA A 69 -2.94 -0.69 21.91
CA ALA A 69 -3.68 0.36 21.22
C ALA A 69 -5.18 0.03 21.13
N THR A 70 -6.03 1.03 21.35
CA THR A 70 -7.48 0.92 21.10
C THR A 70 -7.78 1.35 19.67
N VAL A 71 -8.46 0.50 18.92
CA VAL A 71 -8.84 0.77 17.53
C VAL A 71 -10.32 0.51 17.28
N ILE A 72 -10.90 1.31 16.39
CA ILE A 72 -12.26 1.10 15.86
C ILE A 72 -12.13 0.62 14.41
N LEU A 73 -12.78 -0.50 14.11
CA LEU A 73 -12.81 -1.09 12.78
C LEU A 73 -14.18 -0.82 12.13
N TYR A 74 -14.19 -0.07 11.03
CA TYR A 74 -15.40 0.23 10.26
C TYR A 74 -15.53 -0.70 9.07
N LYS A 75 -16.75 -1.20 8.85
CA LYS A 75 -17.07 -2.17 7.78
C LYS A 75 -16.19 -3.42 7.85
N ALA A 76 -15.84 -3.85 9.06
CA ALA A 76 -15.20 -5.13 9.29
C ALA A 76 -16.20 -6.26 9.02
N LYS A 77 -15.70 -7.39 8.54
CA LYS A 77 -16.46 -8.62 8.33
C LYS A 77 -15.92 -9.73 9.22
N ILE A 78 -16.78 -10.66 9.59
CA ILE A 78 -16.36 -11.92 10.19
C ILE A 78 -16.13 -12.91 9.05
N ASP A 79 -14.92 -13.46 8.99
CA ASP A 79 -14.52 -14.46 8.02
C ASP A 79 -14.38 -15.82 8.71
N MET A 80 -14.93 -16.86 8.10
CA MET A 80 -14.83 -18.23 8.60
C MET A 80 -13.54 -18.85 8.06
N PHE A 81 -12.61 -19.15 8.95
CA PHE A 81 -11.34 -19.76 8.60
C PHE A 81 -11.16 -21.07 9.37
N LYS A 82 -11.22 -22.19 8.64
CA LYS A 82 -11.00 -23.55 9.20
C LYS A 82 -11.83 -23.83 10.47
N GLY A 83 -13.13 -23.49 10.44
CA GLY A 83 -14.03 -23.68 11.58
C GLY A 83 -13.95 -22.59 12.67
N SER A 84 -12.97 -21.69 12.61
CA SER A 84 -12.85 -20.55 13.53
C SER A 84 -13.33 -19.24 12.90
N MET A 85 -14.00 -18.40 13.69
CA MET A 85 -14.35 -17.04 13.28
C MET A 85 -13.16 -16.09 13.44
N ARG A 86 -12.90 -15.27 12.43
CA ARG A 86 -11.86 -14.23 12.46
C ARG A 86 -12.43 -12.89 12.02
N LEU A 87 -12.03 -11.81 12.68
CA LEU A 87 -12.39 -10.46 12.25
C LEU A 87 -11.40 -9.99 11.18
N ALA A 88 -11.92 -9.56 10.04
CA ALA A 88 -11.13 -9.07 8.91
C ALA A 88 -11.67 -7.72 8.43
N VAL A 89 -10.78 -6.86 7.95
CA VAL A 89 -11.14 -5.59 7.30
C VAL A 89 -10.80 -5.72 5.82
N ASP A 90 -11.76 -5.42 4.96
CA ASP A 90 -11.56 -5.49 3.51
C ASP A 90 -10.97 -4.18 2.95
N LYS A 91 -10.80 -4.11 1.62
CA LYS A 91 -10.26 -2.93 0.93
C LYS A 91 -11.12 -1.66 1.04
N TRP A 92 -12.37 -1.78 1.48
CA TRP A 92 -13.31 -0.66 1.67
C TRP A 92 -13.51 -0.31 3.15
N GLY A 93 -13.03 -1.17 4.05
CA GLY A 93 -13.01 -0.95 5.47
C GLY A 93 -11.96 0.06 5.89
N ARG A 94 -12.17 0.65 7.06
CA ARG A 94 -11.29 1.66 7.65
C ARG A 94 -10.95 1.26 9.07
N VAL A 95 -9.70 1.49 9.46
CA VAL A 95 -9.23 1.34 10.83
C VAL A 95 -8.90 2.72 11.37
N GLU A 96 -9.46 3.05 12.52
CA GLU A 96 -9.25 4.32 13.21
C GLU A 96 -8.65 4.05 14.59
N VAL A 97 -7.53 4.71 14.92
CA VAL A 97 -6.92 4.64 16.24
C VAL A 97 -7.61 5.67 17.13
N THR A 98 -8.05 5.24 18.30
CA THR A 98 -8.76 6.10 19.25
C THR A 98 -8.04 6.18 20.58
N LYS A 99 -8.56 7.03 21.48
CA LYS A 99 -8.11 7.07 22.88
C LYS A 99 -8.46 5.76 23.57
N ASP A 100 -7.77 5.48 24.66
CA ASP A 100 -7.96 4.26 25.45
C ASP A 100 -9.42 4.00 25.78
N ALA A 101 -9.85 2.78 25.51
CA ALA A 101 -11.19 2.31 25.83
C ALA A 101 -11.44 2.32 27.34
N ASN A 102 -12.61 2.82 27.77
CA ASN A 102 -13.02 2.81 29.18
C ASN A 102 -13.61 1.46 29.63
N PHE A 103 -13.35 0.38 28.89
CA PHE A 103 -13.89 -0.94 29.20
C PHE A 103 -12.75 -1.96 29.35
N VAL A 104 -12.96 -2.91 30.25
CA VAL A 104 -12.03 -4.02 30.46
C VAL A 104 -12.32 -5.10 29.42
N VAL A 105 -11.31 -5.45 28.62
CA VAL A 105 -11.40 -6.54 27.64
C VAL A 105 -11.46 -7.88 28.39
N LYS A 106 -12.46 -8.70 28.07
CA LYS A 106 -12.60 -10.05 28.63
C LYS A 106 -11.78 -11.04 27.81
N GLU A 107 -10.50 -11.16 28.13
CA GLU A 107 -9.55 -12.01 27.40
C GLU A 107 -9.91 -13.51 27.45
N GLN A 108 -10.67 -13.95 28.45
CA GLN A 108 -11.11 -15.34 28.60
C GLN A 108 -12.17 -15.78 27.58
N ASN A 109 -12.90 -14.84 26.95
CA ASN A 109 -13.96 -15.15 26.00
C ASN A 109 -13.47 -14.97 24.56
N ASN A 110 -12.61 -15.88 24.10
CA ASN A 110 -12.03 -15.82 22.78
C ASN A 110 -12.85 -16.62 21.75
N LEU A 111 -13.65 -15.91 20.95
CA LEU A 111 -14.50 -16.51 19.90
C LEU A 111 -13.71 -17.15 18.75
N SER A 112 -12.42 -16.82 18.58
CA SER A 112 -11.57 -17.42 17.56
C SER A 112 -11.00 -18.78 17.95
N LEU A 113 -11.09 -19.17 19.23
CA LEU A 113 -10.74 -20.52 19.70
C LEU A 113 -11.91 -21.50 19.62
N VAL A 114 -13.13 -20.98 19.43
CA VAL A 114 -14.33 -21.80 19.32
C VAL A 114 -14.45 -22.30 17.89
N GLU A 115 -14.63 -23.61 17.75
CA GLU A 115 -14.91 -24.25 16.47
C GLU A 115 -16.41 -24.29 16.21
N TYR A 116 -16.84 -23.78 15.06
CA TYR A 116 -18.22 -23.78 14.60
C TYR A 116 -18.38 -24.72 13.41
N GLU A 117 -19.40 -25.56 13.47
CA GLU A 117 -19.85 -26.37 12.35
C GLU A 117 -20.83 -25.56 11.49
N LEU A 118 -20.67 -25.60 10.17
CA LEU A 118 -21.60 -24.99 9.24
C LEU A 118 -22.86 -25.87 9.16
N VAL A 119 -23.92 -25.45 9.83
CA VAL A 119 -25.23 -26.12 9.74
C VAL A 119 -26.01 -25.50 8.58
N ASN A 120 -26.17 -26.27 7.50
CA ASN A 120 -27.06 -25.88 6.41
C ASN A 120 -28.50 -26.21 6.83
N VAL A 121 -29.30 -25.19 7.06
CA VAL A 121 -30.75 -25.36 7.24
C VAL A 121 -31.32 -25.59 5.84
N LEU A 122 -31.75 -26.82 5.55
CA LEU A 122 -32.57 -27.09 4.37
C LEU A 122 -33.97 -26.55 4.69
N GLU A 123 -34.42 -25.56 3.92
CA GLU A 123 -35.79 -25.06 3.99
C GLU A 123 -36.74 -26.19 3.55
N GLU A 124 -37.70 -26.57 4.41
CA GLU A 124 -38.80 -27.50 4.09
C GLU A 124 -39.85 -26.86 3.17
#